data_AF-A0A558CYT6-F1
#
_entry.id   AF-A0A558CYT6-F1
#
_cell.length_a   1.000
_cell.length_b   1.000
_cell.length_c   1.000
_cell.angle_alpha   90.00
_cell.angle_beta   90.00
_cell.angle_gamma   90.00
#
_symmetry.space_group_name_H-M   'P 1'
#
loop_
_entity.id
_entity.type
_entity.pdbx_description
1 polymer ?
#
loop_
_entity_poly.entity_id
_entity_poly.type
_entity_poly.pdbx_seq_one_letter_code
_entity_poly.pdbx_strand_id
1 'polypeptide(L)'
;MTQATLDQTACKPGWTKTIRPPASYTDQLKRQQITDYGYSDTNPRDYEEDHLIPLELGGNPTDPKNLWPEYDNGKTPNDKDAVESALNRAVCDHRITLATAQQAIATDWTTAETALGLNQPTTTQAAPPPAPASTQPEPPAPAPAQQEPPSNTDPLAGKYRAGEFCSKTNLGVTTTATNGASITCRRDGKYNRWEY
;
A
#
# COMPACT_ATOMS: atom_id res chain seq x y z
N MET A 1 -14.25 -6.35 -3.09
CA MET A 1 -14.73 -6.26 -1.69
C MET A 1 -15.20 -4.83 -1.45
N THR A 2 -16.23 -4.62 -0.62
CA THR A 2 -16.75 -3.29 -0.29
C THR A 2 -17.03 -3.15 1.20
N GLN A 3 -17.26 -1.92 1.67
CA GLN A 3 -17.67 -1.62 3.06
C GLN A 3 -18.90 -2.44 3.50
N ALA A 4 -19.88 -2.60 2.61
CA ALA A 4 -21.13 -3.31 2.91
C ALA A 4 -20.99 -4.83 3.02
N THR A 5 -19.86 -5.39 2.55
CA THR A 5 -19.63 -6.84 2.49
C THR A 5 -18.63 -7.33 3.53
N LEU A 6 -18.14 -6.47 4.43
CA LEU A 6 -17.04 -6.78 5.36
C LEU A 6 -17.32 -8.02 6.23
N ASP A 7 -18.52 -8.12 6.80
CA ASP A 7 -18.92 -9.25 7.67
C ASP A 7 -18.96 -10.60 6.95
N GLN A 8 -19.11 -10.57 5.62
CA GLN A 8 -19.12 -11.75 4.77
C GLN A 8 -17.73 -12.07 4.20
N THR A 9 -16.79 -11.13 4.33
CA THR A 9 -15.47 -11.16 3.71
C THR A 9 -14.37 -10.91 4.76
N ALA A 10 -13.69 -9.76 4.72
CA ALA A 10 -12.51 -9.45 5.53
C ALA A 10 -12.70 -9.59 7.06
N CYS A 11 -13.91 -9.42 7.59
CA CYS A 11 -14.19 -9.57 9.03
C CYS A 11 -14.64 -10.99 9.41
N LYS A 12 -14.72 -11.91 8.45
CA LYS A 12 -15.00 -13.32 8.70
C LYS A 12 -13.71 -14.06 9.01
N PRO A 13 -13.62 -14.77 10.16
CA PRO A 13 -12.44 -15.58 10.48
C PRO A 13 -12.04 -16.53 9.35
N GLY A 14 -10.77 -16.48 8.96
CA GLY A 14 -10.20 -17.35 7.93
C GLY A 14 -10.47 -16.93 6.48
N TRP A 15 -11.12 -15.78 6.23
CA TRP A 15 -11.40 -15.29 4.88
C TRP A 15 -10.16 -15.25 3.97
N THR A 16 -9.04 -14.69 4.46
CA THR A 16 -7.80 -14.57 3.66
C THR A 16 -7.26 -15.92 3.21
N LYS A 17 -7.45 -16.99 3.99
CA LYS A 17 -7.05 -18.36 3.60
C LYS A 17 -7.79 -18.87 2.38
N THR A 18 -8.99 -18.35 2.10
CA THR A 18 -9.81 -18.76 0.96
C THR A 18 -9.44 -18.06 -0.35
N ILE A 19 -8.73 -16.93 -0.27
CA ILE A 19 -8.36 -16.09 -1.42
C ILE A 19 -6.85 -15.97 -1.64
N ARG A 20 -6.03 -16.45 -0.70
CA ARG A 20 -4.56 -16.38 -0.82
C ARG A 20 -4.11 -17.11 -2.10
N PRO A 21 -3.27 -16.49 -2.94
CA PRO A 21 -2.74 -17.15 -4.13
C PRO A 21 -1.88 -18.38 -3.74
N PRO A 22 -1.70 -19.35 -4.66
CA PRO A 22 -0.80 -20.47 -4.42
C PRO A 22 0.64 -19.97 -4.33
N ALA A 23 1.44 -20.58 -3.44
CA ALA A 23 2.85 -20.20 -3.27
C ALA A 23 3.67 -20.28 -4.57
N SER A 24 3.31 -21.18 -5.49
CA SER A 24 3.95 -21.29 -6.81
C SER A 24 3.83 -20.01 -7.64
N TYR A 25 2.70 -19.29 -7.52
CA TYR A 25 2.47 -18.03 -8.21
C TYR A 25 3.34 -16.92 -7.60
N THR A 26 3.26 -16.74 -6.28
CA THR A 26 3.99 -15.68 -5.57
C THR A 26 5.50 -15.90 -5.64
N ASP A 27 5.97 -17.15 -5.56
CA ASP A 27 7.38 -17.47 -5.70
C ASP A 27 7.94 -17.15 -7.09
N GLN A 28 7.15 -17.39 -8.14
CA GLN A 28 7.53 -17.06 -9.51
C GLN A 28 7.58 -15.54 -9.70
N LEU A 29 6.54 -14.84 -9.24
CA LEU A 29 6.44 -13.39 -9.33
C LEU A 29 7.59 -12.70 -8.58
N LYS A 30 7.87 -13.13 -7.35
CA LYS A 30 8.96 -12.61 -6.51
C LYS A 30 10.31 -12.66 -7.22
N ARG A 31 10.66 -13.81 -7.80
CA ARG A 31 11.93 -13.99 -8.54
C ARG A 31 12.01 -13.08 -9.77
N GLN A 32 10.90 -12.93 -10.48
CA GLN A 32 10.79 -12.05 -11.63
C GLN A 32 11.00 -10.59 -11.22
N GLN A 33 10.28 -10.13 -10.19
CA GLN A 33 10.35 -8.75 -9.70
C GLN A 33 11.71 -8.38 -9.11
N ILE A 34 12.36 -9.26 -8.34
CA ILE A 34 13.73 -9.06 -7.86
C ILE A 34 14.69 -8.75 -9.03
N THR A 35 14.51 -9.45 -10.16
CA THR A 35 15.29 -9.24 -11.38
C THR A 35 14.91 -7.92 -12.06
N ASP A 36 13.61 -7.69 -12.28
CA ASP A 36 13.09 -6.51 -12.98
C ASP A 36 13.39 -5.21 -12.25
N TYR A 37 13.40 -5.23 -10.91
CA TYR A 37 13.72 -4.09 -10.07
C TYR A 37 15.23 -3.88 -9.89
N GLY A 38 16.05 -4.84 -10.33
CA GLY A 38 17.51 -4.75 -10.23
C GLY A 38 18.02 -4.74 -8.79
N TYR A 39 17.42 -5.54 -7.91
CA TYR A 39 17.86 -5.63 -6.52
C TYR A 39 19.29 -6.17 -6.43
N SER A 40 20.12 -5.56 -5.57
CA SER A 40 21.49 -6.02 -5.36
C SER A 40 21.56 -7.34 -4.62
N ASP A 41 20.63 -7.54 -3.68
CA ASP A 41 20.39 -8.84 -3.06
C ASP A 41 19.33 -9.58 -3.88
N THR A 42 19.73 -10.69 -4.48
CA THR A 42 18.89 -11.49 -5.37
C THR A 42 18.45 -12.81 -4.73
N ASN A 43 18.74 -13.02 -3.45
CA ASN A 43 18.32 -14.23 -2.74
C ASN A 43 16.82 -14.14 -2.38
N PRO A 44 15.93 -14.93 -3.02
CA PRO A 44 14.49 -14.80 -2.80
C PRO A 44 14.03 -15.20 -1.39
N ARG A 45 14.91 -15.75 -0.56
CA ARG A 45 14.64 -16.11 0.85
C ARG A 45 14.68 -14.90 1.78
N ASP A 46 15.31 -13.82 1.36
CA ASP A 46 15.42 -12.59 2.16
C ASP A 46 14.22 -11.66 1.96
N TYR A 47 13.24 -12.11 1.15
CA TYR A 47 12.05 -11.39 0.77
C TYR A 47 10.78 -12.25 0.96
N GLU A 48 9.73 -11.63 1.46
CA GLU A 48 8.35 -12.11 1.37
C GLU A 48 7.67 -11.51 0.12
N GLU A 49 6.80 -12.26 -0.56
CA GLU A 49 5.99 -11.67 -1.63
C GLU A 49 4.71 -11.13 -0.99
N ASP A 50 4.65 -9.81 -0.79
CA ASP A 50 3.66 -9.19 0.09
C ASP A 50 2.77 -8.19 -0.65
N HIS A 51 1.60 -7.92 -0.07
CA HIS A 51 0.53 -7.15 -0.68
C HIS A 51 0.55 -5.66 -0.30
N LEU A 52 0.26 -4.76 -1.27
CA LEU A 52 0.14 -3.30 -1.03
C LEU A 52 -1.03 -2.93 -0.16
N ILE A 53 -2.17 -3.42 -0.60
CA ILE A 53 -3.34 -3.51 0.24
C ILE A 53 -3.39 -4.97 0.65
N PRO A 54 -3.35 -5.31 1.94
CA PRO A 54 -3.38 -6.69 2.38
C PRO A 54 -4.72 -7.35 2.05
N LEU A 55 -4.72 -8.68 1.97
CA LEU A 55 -5.93 -9.47 1.69
C LEU A 55 -7.04 -9.19 2.71
N GLU A 56 -6.69 -8.92 3.96
CA GLU A 56 -7.62 -8.56 5.04
C GLU A 56 -8.15 -7.13 4.97
N LEU A 57 -7.61 -6.30 4.07
CA LEU A 57 -8.17 -5.03 3.64
C LEU A 57 -8.62 -5.08 2.17
N GLY A 58 -8.79 -6.29 1.62
CA GLY A 58 -9.39 -6.53 0.31
C GLY A 58 -8.51 -6.20 -0.87
N GLY A 59 -7.20 -6.25 -0.70
CA GLY A 59 -6.28 -6.23 -1.81
C GLY A 59 -6.49 -7.37 -2.79
N ASN A 60 -6.05 -7.16 -4.02
CA ASN A 60 -6.15 -8.18 -5.05
C ASN A 60 -5.12 -9.29 -4.76
N PRO A 61 -5.52 -10.57 -4.75
CA PRO A 61 -4.64 -11.67 -4.40
C PRO A 61 -3.53 -11.92 -5.41
N THR A 62 -3.74 -11.57 -6.68
CA THR A 62 -2.82 -11.94 -7.77
C THR A 62 -2.40 -10.77 -8.64
N ASP A 63 -2.91 -9.55 -8.46
CA ASP A 63 -2.46 -8.41 -9.28
C ASP A 63 -0.99 -8.07 -8.95
N PRO A 64 -0.05 -8.17 -9.91
CA PRO A 64 1.34 -7.78 -9.68
C PRO A 64 1.51 -6.32 -9.24
N LYS A 65 0.53 -5.44 -9.49
CA LYS A 65 0.56 -4.04 -9.00
C LYS A 65 0.20 -3.91 -7.52
N ASN A 66 -0.34 -4.97 -6.93
CA ASN A 66 -0.65 -5.08 -5.51
C ASN A 66 0.33 -6.02 -4.80
N LEU A 67 1.44 -6.41 -5.44
CA LEU A 67 2.40 -7.40 -4.93
C LEU A 67 3.84 -6.92 -5.14
N TRP A 68 4.71 -7.10 -4.15
CA TRP A 68 6.15 -6.87 -4.31
C TRP A 68 6.99 -7.78 -3.41
N PRO A 69 8.31 -7.91 -3.69
CA PRO A 69 9.26 -8.56 -2.80
C PRO A 69 9.57 -7.64 -1.61
N GLU A 70 8.92 -7.85 -0.48
CA GLU A 70 9.19 -7.15 0.77
C GLU A 70 10.45 -7.70 1.43
N TYR A 71 11.47 -6.87 1.53
CA TYR A 71 12.70 -7.25 2.24
C TYR A 71 12.51 -7.23 3.75
N ASP A 72 12.64 -8.39 4.37
CA ASP A 72 12.58 -8.60 5.82
C ASP A 72 13.78 -9.41 6.34
N ASN A 73 14.69 -9.83 5.46
CA ASN A 73 15.79 -10.75 5.74
C ASN A 73 15.27 -12.14 6.22
N GLY A 74 14.18 -12.62 5.61
CA GLY A 74 13.54 -13.90 5.87
C GLY A 74 12.76 -13.97 7.18
N LYS A 75 12.31 -12.82 7.70
CA LYS A 75 11.63 -12.70 8.99
C LYS A 75 10.11 -12.71 8.83
N THR A 76 9.51 -13.87 9.05
CA THR A 76 8.05 -14.02 9.14
C THR A 76 7.62 -14.32 10.59
N PRO A 77 6.60 -13.64 11.17
CA PRO A 77 5.88 -12.49 10.62
C PRO A 77 6.74 -11.22 10.56
N ASN A 78 6.48 -10.36 9.57
CA ASN A 78 7.19 -9.11 9.37
C ASN A 78 6.52 -7.96 10.17
N ASP A 79 7.17 -6.80 10.28
CA ASP A 79 6.63 -5.68 11.09
C ASP A 79 5.30 -5.11 10.54
N LYS A 80 5.07 -5.24 9.23
CA LYS A 80 3.85 -4.79 8.55
C LYS A 80 2.65 -5.65 8.94
N ASP A 81 2.81 -6.95 9.19
CA ASP A 81 1.73 -7.85 9.65
C ASP A 81 0.96 -7.30 10.87
N ALA A 82 1.67 -6.65 11.79
CA ALA A 82 1.07 -6.03 12.98
C ALA A 82 0.18 -4.83 12.63
N VAL A 83 0.65 -3.98 11.69
CA VAL A 83 -0.08 -2.83 11.17
C VAL A 83 -1.31 -3.28 10.39
N GLU A 84 -1.18 -4.26 9.51
CA GLU A 84 -2.30 -4.86 8.78
C GLU A 84 -3.39 -5.28 9.76
N SER A 85 -3.00 -6.08 10.75
CA SER A 85 -3.92 -6.62 11.76
C SER A 85 -4.61 -5.51 12.56
N ALA A 86 -3.91 -4.41 12.86
CA ALA A 86 -4.46 -3.26 13.57
C ALA A 86 -5.50 -2.51 12.73
N LEU A 87 -5.21 -2.30 11.45
CA LEU A 87 -6.12 -1.66 10.50
C LEU A 87 -7.35 -2.54 10.24
N ASN A 88 -7.18 -3.86 10.05
CA ASN A 88 -8.30 -4.79 9.88
C ASN A 88 -9.23 -4.76 11.11
N ARG A 89 -8.68 -4.81 12.34
CA ARG A 89 -9.48 -4.66 13.56
C ARG A 89 -10.23 -3.33 13.56
N ALA A 90 -9.58 -2.22 13.27
CA ALA A 90 -10.23 -0.91 13.24
C ALA A 90 -11.36 -0.81 12.20
N VAL A 91 -11.21 -1.48 11.04
CA VAL A 91 -12.25 -1.58 10.01
C VAL A 91 -13.43 -2.45 10.49
N CYS A 92 -13.15 -3.61 11.08
CA CYS A 92 -14.17 -4.54 11.57
C CYS A 92 -14.90 -4.03 12.82
N ASP A 93 -14.25 -3.19 13.64
CA ASP A 93 -14.86 -2.46 14.75
C ASP A 93 -15.63 -1.21 14.28
N HIS A 94 -15.64 -0.93 12.97
CA HIS A 94 -16.21 0.28 12.36
C HIS A 94 -15.63 1.60 12.88
N ARG A 95 -14.42 1.59 13.44
CA ARG A 95 -13.71 2.80 13.89
C ARG A 95 -13.19 3.63 12.73
N ILE A 96 -12.85 2.98 11.61
CA ILE A 96 -12.44 3.61 10.34
C ILE A 96 -13.15 2.92 9.16
N THR A 97 -13.17 3.57 8.00
CA THR A 97 -13.68 2.95 6.77
C THR A 97 -12.62 2.07 6.11
N LEU A 98 -13.06 1.09 5.32
CA LEU A 98 -12.19 0.26 4.48
C LEU A 98 -11.34 1.12 3.55
N ALA A 99 -11.94 2.10 2.89
CA ALA A 99 -11.23 2.99 1.95
C ALA A 99 -10.13 3.81 2.66
N THR A 100 -10.41 4.28 3.87
CA THR A 100 -9.44 5.00 4.70
C THR A 100 -8.25 4.11 5.09
N ALA A 101 -8.51 2.87 5.49
CA ALA A 101 -7.45 1.91 5.82
C ALA A 101 -6.58 1.57 4.59
N GLN A 102 -7.23 1.29 3.44
CA GLN A 102 -6.56 1.01 2.17
C GLN A 102 -5.67 2.17 1.72
N GLN A 103 -6.18 3.41 1.82
CA GLN A 103 -5.42 4.59 1.45
C GLN A 103 -4.20 4.78 2.36
N ALA A 104 -4.36 4.64 3.67
CA ALA A 104 -3.27 4.84 4.63
C ALA A 104 -2.15 3.81 4.42
N ILE A 105 -2.49 2.52 4.36
CA ILE A 105 -1.49 1.45 4.23
C ILE A 105 -0.75 1.48 2.89
N ALA A 106 -1.46 1.79 1.80
CA ALA A 106 -0.86 1.90 0.47
C ALA A 106 -0.04 3.19 0.29
N THR A 107 -0.25 4.21 1.14
CA THR A 107 0.53 5.45 1.12
C THR A 107 1.86 5.25 1.85
N ASP A 108 1.78 4.80 3.10
CA ASP A 108 2.92 4.48 3.95
C ASP A 108 2.44 3.65 5.14
N TRP A 109 2.67 2.34 5.09
CA TRP A 109 2.26 1.43 6.14
C TRP A 109 2.95 1.74 7.48
N THR A 110 4.17 2.30 7.48
CA THR A 110 4.93 2.56 8.70
C THR A 110 4.32 3.68 9.54
N THR A 111 3.57 4.58 8.90
CA THR A 111 2.88 5.69 9.57
C THR A 111 1.36 5.53 9.60
N ALA A 112 0.80 4.49 8.97
CA ALA A 112 -0.63 4.30 8.81
C ALA A 112 -1.41 4.36 10.14
N GLU A 113 -0.97 3.65 11.18
CA GLU A 113 -1.66 3.68 12.48
C GLU A 113 -1.62 5.09 13.12
N THR A 114 -0.51 5.81 13.00
CA THR A 114 -0.38 7.18 13.50
C THR A 114 -1.27 8.14 12.73
N ALA A 115 -1.25 8.06 11.40
CA ALA A 115 -2.06 8.88 10.50
C ALA A 115 -3.57 8.70 10.75
N LEU A 116 -3.97 7.50 11.19
CA LEU A 116 -5.34 7.14 11.51
C LEU A 116 -5.71 7.33 12.99
N GLY A 117 -4.76 7.77 13.83
CA GLY A 117 -4.99 7.96 15.26
C GLY A 117 -5.22 6.67 16.05
N LEU A 118 -4.75 5.52 15.55
CA LEU A 118 -4.95 4.20 16.16
C LEU A 118 -3.95 3.87 17.27
N ASN A 119 -2.84 4.61 17.35
CA ASN A 119 -1.75 4.43 18.34
C ASN A 119 -2.06 5.00 19.74
N GLN A 120 -3.28 5.48 19.97
CA GLN A 120 -3.69 6.02 21.27
C GLN A 120 -4.53 4.97 22.01
N PRO A 121 -4.34 4.78 23.33
CA PRO A 121 -5.23 3.93 24.11
C PRO A 121 -6.64 4.47 23.96
N THR A 122 -7.56 3.60 23.54
CA THR A 122 -8.97 3.89 23.30
C THR A 122 -9.59 4.57 24.53
N THR A 123 -9.59 5.90 24.52
CA THR A 123 -10.64 6.65 25.20
C THR A 123 -11.85 6.54 24.31
N THR A 124 -12.98 6.12 24.88
CA THR A 124 -14.26 5.95 24.19
C THR A 124 -14.72 7.29 23.61
N GLN A 125 -14.20 7.67 22.44
CA GLN A 125 -14.76 8.74 21.65
C GLN A 125 -15.82 8.10 20.77
N ALA A 126 -17.08 8.39 21.09
CA ALA A 126 -18.23 7.92 20.31
C ALA A 126 -17.99 8.24 18.83
N ALA A 127 -18.19 7.22 17.98
CA ALA A 127 -18.17 7.41 16.54
C ALA A 127 -19.08 8.60 16.17
N PRO A 128 -18.61 9.56 15.37
CA PRO A 128 -19.52 10.54 14.79
C PRO A 128 -20.61 9.78 14.03
N PRO A 129 -21.88 10.24 14.07
CA PRO A 129 -22.92 9.61 13.27
C PRO A 129 -22.48 9.58 11.80
N PRO A 130 -22.88 8.55 11.02
CA PRO A 130 -22.57 8.52 9.60
C PRO A 130 -23.02 9.84 8.99
N ALA A 131 -22.10 10.54 8.34
CA ALA A 131 -22.45 11.75 7.61
C ALA A 131 -23.59 11.40 6.64
N PRO A 132 -24.68 12.18 6.59
CA PRO A 132 -25.71 11.94 5.59
C PRO A 132 -25.05 11.99 4.22
N ALA A 133 -25.50 11.12 3.30
CA ALA A 133 -25.09 11.16 1.91
C ALA A 133 -25.30 12.58 1.36
N SER A 134 -24.20 13.34 1.23
CA SER A 134 -24.26 14.73 0.82
C SER A 134 -24.43 14.77 -0.69
N THR A 135 -25.64 15.09 -1.14
CA THR A 135 -25.89 15.59 -2.48
C THR A 135 -25.39 17.04 -2.54
N GLN A 136 -24.14 17.24 -2.90
CA GLN A 136 -23.60 18.58 -3.16
C GLN A 136 -23.46 18.76 -4.68
N PRO A 137 -23.99 19.86 -5.27
CA PRO A 137 -23.80 20.14 -6.69
C PRO A 137 -22.34 20.50 -6.96
N GLU A 138 -21.84 20.00 -8.08
CA GLU A 138 -20.47 20.13 -8.57
C GLU A 138 -20.09 21.62 -8.78
N PRO A 139 -18.99 22.13 -8.18
CA PRO A 139 -18.47 23.45 -8.53
C PRO A 139 -17.90 23.43 -9.95
N PRO A 140 -18.02 24.53 -10.73
CA PRO A 140 -17.48 24.54 -12.09
C PRO A 140 -15.97 24.36 -12.05
N ALA A 141 -15.49 23.40 -12.83
CA ALA A 141 -14.08 23.04 -12.93
C ALA A 141 -13.21 24.28 -13.23
N PRO A 142 -12.08 24.47 -12.53
CA PRO A 142 -11.04 25.35 -13.06
C PRO A 142 -10.52 24.74 -14.36
N ALA A 143 -10.38 25.58 -15.40
CA ALA A 143 -9.79 25.17 -16.67
C ALA A 143 -8.44 24.49 -16.41
N PRO A 144 -8.15 23.33 -17.03
CA PRO A 144 -6.88 22.65 -16.81
C PRO A 144 -5.75 23.54 -17.32
N ALA A 145 -4.85 23.92 -16.42
CA ALA A 145 -3.51 24.31 -16.82
C ALA A 145 -2.93 23.11 -17.59
N GLN A 146 -2.59 23.35 -18.86
CA GLN A 146 -1.92 22.35 -19.68
C GLN A 146 -0.59 22.03 -19.00
N GLN A 147 -0.53 20.87 -18.34
CA GLN A 147 0.74 20.27 -17.97
C GLN A 147 1.44 19.90 -19.28
N GLU A 148 2.66 20.41 -19.47
CA GLU A 148 3.51 19.98 -20.56
C GLU A 148 3.62 18.45 -20.53
N PRO A 149 3.57 17.77 -21.69
CA PRO A 149 3.74 16.32 -21.71
C PRO A 149 5.09 15.98 -21.08
N PRO A 150 5.18 14.96 -20.19
CA PRO A 150 6.45 14.56 -19.63
C PRO A 150 7.38 14.22 -20.80
N SER A 151 8.53 14.88 -20.82
CA SER A 151 9.65 14.51 -21.69
C SER A 151 9.82 12.99 -21.62
N ASN A 152 9.82 12.31 -22.77
CA ASN A 152 9.98 10.86 -22.96
C ASN A 152 11.36 10.33 -22.49
N THR A 153 11.97 10.94 -21.49
CA THR A 153 13.34 10.69 -21.03
C THR A 153 13.44 10.22 -19.58
N ASP A 154 12.33 10.10 -18.84
CA ASP A 154 12.34 9.49 -17.50
C ASP A 154 12.12 7.97 -17.60
N PRO A 155 13.18 7.15 -17.49
CA PRO A 155 13.05 5.70 -17.58
C PRO A 155 12.38 5.06 -16.34
N LEU A 156 12.13 5.83 -15.28
CA LEU A 156 11.50 5.38 -14.04
C LEU A 156 10.03 5.79 -13.96
N ALA A 157 9.56 6.67 -14.86
CA ALA A 157 8.20 7.16 -14.88
C ALA A 157 7.19 6.01 -14.98
N GLY A 158 6.21 6.02 -14.09
CA GLY A 158 5.15 5.02 -14.01
C GLY A 158 5.61 3.64 -13.53
N LYS A 159 6.84 3.50 -13.02
CA LYS A 159 7.34 2.21 -12.50
C LYS A 159 7.16 2.05 -11.00
N TYR A 160 7.13 3.15 -10.25
CA TYR A 160 7.17 3.11 -8.79
C TYR A 160 6.01 3.86 -8.13
N ARG A 161 5.79 3.62 -6.84
CA ARG A 161 4.87 4.34 -5.94
C ARG A 161 5.63 4.89 -4.74
N ALA A 162 5.06 5.92 -4.10
CA ALA A 162 5.52 6.32 -2.78
C ALA A 162 5.41 5.14 -1.80
N GLY A 163 6.38 5.02 -0.88
CA GLY A 163 6.54 3.90 0.04
C GLY A 163 7.42 2.76 -0.48
N GLU A 164 7.61 2.61 -1.79
CA GLU A 164 8.43 1.53 -2.35
C GLU A 164 9.92 1.77 -2.15
N PHE A 165 10.71 0.71 -1.94
CA PHE A 165 12.16 0.85 -1.91
C PHE A 165 12.71 1.27 -3.26
N CYS A 166 13.69 2.15 -3.23
CA CYS A 166 14.43 2.61 -4.38
C CYS A 166 15.91 2.24 -4.24
N SER A 167 16.52 1.89 -5.37
CA SER A 167 17.93 1.51 -5.39
C SER A 167 18.82 2.68 -4.93
N LYS A 168 20.00 2.37 -4.40
CA LYS A 168 20.98 3.39 -3.98
C LYS A 168 21.40 4.30 -5.14
N THR A 169 21.40 3.79 -6.37
CA THR A 169 21.69 4.56 -7.58
C THR A 169 20.60 5.59 -7.89
N ASN A 170 19.39 5.36 -7.39
CA ASN A 170 18.26 6.27 -7.57
C ASN A 170 18.15 7.28 -6.41
N LEU A 171 19.02 7.23 -5.39
CA LEU A 171 18.94 8.17 -4.26
C LEU A 171 19.04 9.62 -4.73
N GLY A 172 18.01 10.41 -4.41
CA GLY A 172 17.86 11.81 -4.84
C GLY A 172 17.19 11.98 -6.21
N VAL A 173 16.89 10.89 -6.93
CA VAL A 173 16.14 10.95 -8.19
C VAL A 173 14.67 11.21 -7.89
N THR A 174 14.06 12.09 -8.67
CA THR A 174 12.61 12.32 -8.70
C THR A 174 12.05 11.73 -9.99
N THR A 175 10.96 10.99 -9.88
CA THR A 175 10.25 10.39 -11.02
C THR A 175 8.74 10.56 -10.87
N THR A 176 8.00 10.28 -11.93
CA THR A 176 6.53 10.21 -11.88
C THR A 176 6.10 8.83 -11.40
N ALA A 177 5.35 8.76 -10.31
CA ALA A 177 4.75 7.54 -9.81
C ALA A 177 3.66 7.00 -10.74
N THR A 178 3.26 5.74 -10.53
CA THR A 178 2.15 5.10 -11.27
C THR A 178 0.80 5.82 -11.18
N ASN A 179 0.60 6.69 -10.17
CA ASN A 179 -0.59 7.53 -10.01
C ASN A 179 -0.43 8.94 -10.60
N GLY A 180 0.66 9.21 -11.32
CA GLY A 180 0.96 10.53 -11.90
C GLY A 180 1.56 11.54 -10.92
N ALA A 181 1.70 11.19 -9.63
CA ALA A 181 2.32 12.07 -8.65
C ALA A 181 3.84 12.04 -8.77
N SER A 182 4.51 13.14 -8.41
CA SER A 182 5.97 13.16 -8.32
C SER A 182 6.42 12.46 -7.04
N ILE A 183 7.40 11.56 -7.16
CA ILE A 183 8.00 10.85 -6.02
C ILE A 183 9.53 10.94 -6.11
N THR A 184 10.20 11.06 -4.98
CA THR A 184 11.65 11.18 -4.86
C THR A 184 12.20 10.05 -4.02
N CYS A 185 13.23 9.37 -4.53
CA CYS A 185 13.93 8.38 -3.75
C CYS A 185 14.76 9.06 -2.67
N ARG A 186 14.41 8.88 -1.41
CA ARG A 186 15.08 9.47 -0.24
C ARG A 186 15.55 8.39 0.71
N ARG A 187 16.48 8.76 1.60
CA ARG A 187 17.01 7.84 2.60
C ARG A 187 16.02 7.71 3.75
N ASP A 188 15.57 6.48 3.98
CA ASP A 188 14.70 6.08 5.09
C ASP A 188 15.48 5.10 5.98
N GLY A 189 16.05 5.62 7.06
CA GLY A 189 16.92 4.85 7.96
C GLY A 189 18.12 4.23 7.23
N LYS A 190 18.18 2.90 7.20
CA LYS A 190 19.22 2.11 6.52
C LYS A 190 18.95 1.84 5.03
N TYR A 191 17.78 2.23 4.53
CA TYR A 191 17.33 1.96 3.17
C TYR A 191 17.02 3.26 2.42
N ASN A 192 16.54 3.15 1.18
CA ASN A 192 16.02 4.30 0.45
C ASN A 192 14.61 3.97 -0.06
N ARG A 193 13.65 4.89 0.08
CA ARG A 193 12.28 4.74 -0.41
C ARG A 193 11.88 5.89 -1.32
N TRP A 194 11.01 5.61 -2.27
CA TRP A 194 10.29 6.63 -3.01
C TRP A 194 9.31 7.31 -2.06
N GLU A 195 9.40 8.63 -1.93
CA GLU A 195 8.55 9.45 -1.05
C GLU A 195 7.93 10.59 -1.85
N TYR A 196 6.83 11.17 -1.38
CA TYR A 196 6.31 12.41 -1.96
C TYR A 196 7.26 13.61 -1.73
#